data_AF-A0A0F9KWV6-F1
#
_entry.id   AF-A0A0F9KWV6-F1
#
_cell.length_a   1.000
_cell.length_b   1.000
_cell.length_c   1.000
_cell.angle_alpha   90.00
_cell.angle_beta   90.00
_cell.angle_gamma   90.00
#
_symmetry.space_group_name_H-M   'P 1'
#
loop_
_entity.id
_entity.type
_entity.pdbx_description
1 polymer ?
#
loop_
_entity_poly.entity_id
_entity_poly.type
_entity_poly.pdbx_seq_one_letter_code
_entity_poly.pdbx_strand_id
1 'polypeptide(L)'
;MGNQKGNNSMSWESWNRVAKKGPMAIIWRVVALVVVLSVVIGVTGFVLNPFRQARRIIDKTFDADNVIHNYEWFKQRWQDVQAIDAKVTSSQAAVSQFKAEAGPRGSWKRDDRMESSRLSAVLLGLQQQRADMAAEYNARSKMANRAIFKGGDVELPASIPIQ
;
A
#
# COMPACT_ATOMS: atom_id res chain seq x y z
N MET A 1 -43.72 -37.08 -49.23
CA MET A 1 -44.66 -36.03 -48.81
C MET A 1 -44.05 -35.30 -47.62
N GLY A 2 -43.71 -34.01 -47.80
CA GLY A 2 -42.82 -33.25 -46.91
C GLY A 2 -43.52 -32.62 -45.72
N ASN A 3 -42.89 -32.74 -44.55
CA ASN A 3 -43.32 -32.25 -43.24
C ASN A 3 -42.86 -30.79 -43.06
N GLN A 4 -43.78 -29.82 -43.07
CA GLN A 4 -43.45 -28.41 -42.82
C GLN A 4 -43.41 -28.14 -41.31
N LYS A 5 -42.18 -27.98 -40.79
CA LYS A 5 -41.93 -27.41 -39.45
C LYS A 5 -42.34 -25.93 -39.46
N GLY A 6 -43.43 -25.60 -38.77
CA GLY A 6 -43.83 -24.23 -38.48
C GLY A 6 -42.77 -23.55 -37.61
N ASN A 7 -42.04 -22.61 -38.23
CA ASN A 7 -41.03 -21.82 -37.56
C ASN A 7 -41.75 -20.74 -36.71
N ASN A 8 -41.73 -20.90 -35.40
CA ASN A 8 -42.41 -20.03 -34.43
C ASN A 8 -41.56 -18.77 -34.13
N SER A 9 -41.19 -18.00 -35.17
CA SER A 9 -40.57 -16.70 -34.96
C SER A 9 -41.67 -15.64 -34.90
N MET A 10 -42.03 -15.26 -33.67
CA MET A 10 -42.92 -14.14 -33.38
C MET A 10 -42.35 -12.88 -34.06
N SER A 11 -42.95 -12.44 -35.18
CA SER A 11 -42.36 -11.38 -36.00
C SER A 11 -42.46 -10.02 -35.30
N TRP A 12 -41.43 -9.18 -35.44
CA TRP A 12 -41.35 -7.83 -34.89
C TRP A 12 -42.58 -6.94 -35.22
N GLU A 13 -43.27 -7.24 -36.33
CA GLU A 13 -44.48 -6.52 -36.73
C GLU A 13 -45.71 -6.87 -35.89
N SER A 14 -45.79 -8.10 -35.35
CA SER A 14 -46.88 -8.49 -34.45
C SER A 14 -46.78 -7.77 -33.10
N TRP A 15 -45.56 -7.58 -32.60
CA TRP A 15 -45.26 -6.78 -31.41
C TRP A 15 -45.68 -5.31 -31.56
N ASN A 16 -45.39 -4.69 -32.71
CA ASN A 16 -45.76 -3.29 -32.98
C ASN A 16 -47.29 -3.07 -33.10
N ARG A 17 -48.06 -4.10 -33.42
CA ARG A 17 -49.53 -4.01 -33.53
C ARG A 17 -50.23 -4.07 -32.18
N VAL A 18 -49.80 -4.98 -31.29
CA VAL A 18 -50.35 -5.09 -29.93
C VAL A 18 -50.06 -3.82 -29.11
N ALA A 19 -48.93 -3.15 -29.39
CA ALA A 19 -48.55 -1.89 -28.74
C ALA A 19 -49.37 -0.65 -29.16
N LYS A 20 -50.25 -0.73 -30.18
CA LYS A 20 -50.91 0.46 -30.75
C LYS A 20 -52.42 0.60 -30.53
N LYS A 21 -53.17 -0.40 -30.05
CA LYS A 21 -54.66 -0.33 -30.06
C LYS A 21 -55.45 -0.93 -28.88
N GLY A 22 -54.91 -0.98 -27.66
CA GLY A 22 -55.71 -1.42 -26.51
C GLY A 22 -55.14 -1.07 -25.13
N PRO A 23 -55.86 -1.35 -24.02
CA PRO A 23 -55.41 -1.09 -22.65
C PRO A 23 -54.04 -1.72 -22.32
N MET A 24 -53.67 -2.81 -23.01
CA MET A 24 -52.35 -3.45 -22.94
C MET A 24 -51.20 -2.55 -23.41
N ALA A 25 -51.43 -1.60 -24.32
CA ALA A 25 -50.41 -0.63 -24.74
C ALA A 25 -50.03 0.34 -23.62
N ILE A 26 -50.99 0.70 -22.76
CA ILE A 26 -50.76 1.56 -21.60
C ILE A 26 -49.94 0.77 -20.56
N ILE A 27 -50.33 -0.48 -20.29
CA ILE A 27 -49.60 -1.38 -19.38
C ILE A 27 -48.14 -1.55 -19.84
N TRP A 28 -47.91 -1.80 -21.14
CA TRP A 28 -46.55 -1.97 -21.67
C TRP A 28 -45.70 -0.71 -21.56
N ARG A 29 -46.28 0.49 -21.75
CA ARG A 29 -45.59 1.77 -21.55
C ARG A 29 -45.20 1.98 -20.10
N VAL A 30 -46.08 1.63 -19.16
CA VAL A 30 -45.80 1.71 -17.71
C VAL A 30 -44.69 0.74 -17.34
N VAL A 31 -44.74 -0.51 -17.82
CA VAL A 31 -43.69 -1.51 -17.58
C VAL A 31 -42.35 -1.06 -18.17
N ALA A 32 -42.34 -0.58 -19.42
CA ALA A 32 -41.13 -0.07 -20.05
C ALA A 32 -40.53 1.11 -19.26
N LEU A 33 -41.38 2.01 -18.75
CA LEU A 33 -40.95 3.14 -17.93
C LEU A 33 -40.33 2.67 -16.60
N VAL A 34 -40.94 1.69 -15.91
CA VAL A 34 -40.40 1.10 -14.68
C VAL A 34 -39.05 0.41 -14.93
N VAL A 35 -38.91 -0.31 -16.04
CA VAL A 35 -37.65 -0.94 -16.42
C VAL A 35 -36.56 0.11 -16.68
N VAL A 36 -36.87 1.16 -17.43
CA VAL A 36 -35.93 2.27 -17.67
C VAL A 36 -35.53 2.95 -16.36
N LEU A 37 -36.49 3.22 -15.47
CA LEU A 37 -36.21 3.82 -14.16
C LEU A 37 -35.30 2.93 -13.32
N SER A 38 -35.54 1.61 -13.32
CA SER A 38 -34.74 0.63 -12.59
C SER A 38 -33.30 0.55 -13.11
N VAL A 39 -33.12 0.63 -14.44
CA VAL A 39 -31.80 0.68 -15.07
C VAL A 39 -31.09 1.98 -14.69
N VAL A 40 -31.76 3.13 -14.74
CA VAL A 40 -31.17 4.42 -14.34
C VAL A 40 -30.71 4.38 -12.88
N ILE A 41 -31.56 3.93 -11.96
CA ILE A 41 -31.22 3.81 -10.53
C ILE A 41 -30.05 2.83 -10.32
N GLY A 42 -30.05 1.69 -11.02
CA GLY A 42 -28.98 0.70 -10.95
C GLY A 42 -27.64 1.25 -11.45
N VAL A 43 -27.64 1.95 -12.58
CA VAL A 43 -26.44 2.58 -13.16
C VAL A 43 -25.94 3.71 -12.26
N THR A 44 -26.82 4.58 -11.77
CA THR A 44 -26.45 5.64 -10.83
C THR A 44 -25.87 5.06 -9.53
N GLY A 45 -26.47 3.97 -9.02
CA GLY A 45 -25.96 3.25 -7.85
C GLY A 45 -24.58 2.64 -8.08
N PHE A 46 -24.35 2.04 -9.26
CA PHE A 46 -23.06 1.46 -9.64
C PHE A 46 -21.97 2.53 -9.79
N VAL A 47 -22.29 3.67 -10.41
CA VAL A 47 -21.36 4.81 -10.60
C VAL A 47 -21.04 5.51 -9.27
N LEU A 48 -21.98 5.58 -8.32
CA LEU A 48 -21.77 6.20 -7.01
C LEU A 48 -21.14 5.25 -5.96
N ASN A 49 -21.09 3.94 -6.22
CA ASN A 49 -20.54 2.96 -5.28
C ASN A 49 -19.03 3.18 -4.97
N PRO A 50 -18.15 3.48 -5.96
CA PRO A 50 -16.75 3.82 -5.71
C PRO A 50 -16.58 5.02 -4.77
N PHE A 51 -17.42 6.05 -4.92
CA PHE A 51 -17.37 7.25 -4.07
C PHE A 51 -17.74 6.95 -2.61
N ARG A 52 -18.69 6.04 -2.36
CA ARG A 52 -19.05 5.59 -1.01
C ARG A 52 -17.97 4.72 -0.36
N GLN A 53 -17.17 4.00 -1.15
CA GLN A 53 -16.03 3.24 -0.65
C GLN A 53 -14.84 4.16 -0.37
N ALA A 54 -14.55 5.10 -1.26
CA ALA A 54 -13.52 6.12 -1.08
C ALA A 54 -13.77 6.96 0.18
N ARG A 55 -15.01 7.40 0.41
CA ARG A 55 -15.37 8.18 1.62
C ARG A 55 -15.18 7.39 2.91
N ARG A 56 -15.51 6.09 2.93
CA ARG A 56 -15.23 5.20 4.08
C ARG A 56 -13.74 4.99 4.33
N ILE A 57 -12.90 5.02 3.29
CA ILE A 57 -11.44 4.95 3.42
C ILE A 57 -10.90 6.27 3.97
N ILE A 58 -11.40 7.40 3.48
CA ILE A 58 -11.04 8.75 3.96
C ILE A 58 -11.42 8.89 5.44
N ASP A 59 -12.67 8.61 5.83
CA ASP A 59 -13.11 8.76 7.22
C ASP A 59 -12.31 7.89 8.19
N LYS A 60 -11.90 6.68 7.79
CA LYS A 60 -11.02 5.81 8.61
C LYS A 60 -9.56 6.26 8.63
N THR A 61 -9.10 6.93 7.57
CA THR A 61 -7.72 7.40 7.46
C THR A 61 -7.52 8.72 8.21
N PHE A 62 -8.56 9.54 8.30
CA PHE A 62 -8.59 10.82 9.02
C PHE A 62 -9.21 10.75 10.41
N ASP A 63 -9.50 9.55 10.91
CA ASP A 63 -9.84 9.36 12.32
C ASP A 63 -8.68 9.87 13.18
N ALA A 64 -8.96 10.77 14.12
CA ALA A 64 -7.95 11.50 14.88
C ALA A 64 -6.98 10.55 15.59
N ASP A 65 -7.49 9.43 16.09
CA ASP A 65 -6.70 8.39 16.74
C ASP A 65 -5.71 7.72 15.79
N ASN A 66 -6.12 7.46 14.54
CA ASN A 66 -5.26 6.89 13.51
C ASN A 66 -4.19 7.89 13.06
N VAL A 67 -4.54 9.18 12.97
CA VAL A 67 -3.58 10.25 12.66
C VAL A 67 -2.50 10.35 13.74
N ILE A 68 -2.90 10.45 15.01
CA ILE A 68 -1.99 10.55 16.15
C ILE A 68 -1.09 9.31 16.22
N HIS A 69 -1.67 8.12 16.09
CA HIS A 69 -0.92 6.87 16.15
C HIS A 69 0.15 6.78 15.05
N ASN A 70 -0.19 7.14 13.80
CA ASN A 70 0.81 7.12 12.72
C ASN A 70 1.91 8.17 12.96
N TYR A 71 1.55 9.38 13.42
CA TYR A 71 2.53 10.42 13.74
C TYR A 71 3.49 9.99 14.85
N GLU A 72 2.97 9.44 15.95
CA GLU A 72 3.80 8.92 17.05
C GLU A 72 4.71 7.80 16.60
N TRP A 73 4.20 6.87 15.77
CA TRP A 73 5.00 5.79 15.22
C TRP A 73 6.18 6.32 14.38
N PHE A 74 5.94 7.28 13.48
CA PHE A 74 7.01 7.86 12.67
C PHE A 74 8.05 8.56 13.54
N LYS A 75 7.61 9.34 14.54
CA LYS A 75 8.51 10.05 15.47
C LYS A 75 9.34 9.08 16.31
N GLN A 76 8.73 8.04 16.88
CA GLN A 76 9.43 7.01 17.63
C GLN A 76 10.44 6.29 16.75
N ARG A 77 10.03 5.87 15.54
CA ARG A 77 10.90 5.15 14.63
C ARG A 77 12.10 6.00 14.16
N TRP A 78 11.90 7.30 13.98
CA TRP A 78 12.99 8.22 13.69
C TRP A 78 14.01 8.27 14.83
N GLN A 79 13.55 8.37 16.09
CA GLN A 79 14.43 8.34 17.26
C GLN A 79 15.16 7.00 17.41
N ASP A 80 14.48 5.89 17.12
CA ASP A 80 15.09 4.56 17.11
C ASP A 80 16.23 4.47 16.08
N VAL A 81 16.03 5.05 14.89
CA VAL A 81 17.06 5.12 13.84
C VAL A 81 18.26 5.97 14.31
N GLN A 82 18.03 7.11 14.96
CA GLN A 82 19.13 7.91 15.52
C GLN A 82 19.89 7.15 16.62
N ALA A 83 19.20 6.39 17.46
CA ALA A 83 19.81 5.59 18.52
C ALA A 83 20.66 4.45 17.95
N ILE A 84 20.23 3.77 16.89
CA ILE A 84 21.05 2.75 16.22
C ILE A 84 22.22 3.37 15.46
N ASP A 85 22.06 4.56 14.88
CA ASP A 85 23.16 5.28 14.21
C ASP A 85 24.32 5.52 15.19
N ALA A 86 24.02 5.97 16.42
CA ALA A 86 25.04 6.13 17.47
C ALA A 86 25.75 4.80 17.82
N LYS A 87 25.02 3.67 17.84
CA LYS A 87 25.61 2.34 18.06
C LYS A 87 26.50 1.90 16.91
N VAL A 88 26.10 2.16 15.66
CA VAL A 88 26.92 1.87 14.47
C VAL A 88 28.21 2.69 14.53
N THR A 89 28.14 3.98 14.81
CA THR A 89 29.32 4.85 14.95
C THR A 89 30.26 4.36 16.06
N SER A 90 29.72 4.00 17.23
CA SER A 90 30.54 3.46 18.32
C SER A 90 31.20 2.12 17.95
N SER A 91 30.47 1.20 17.31
CA SER A 91 31.02 -0.08 16.87
C SER A 91 32.06 0.10 15.76
N GLN A 92 31.88 1.07 14.87
CA GLN A 92 32.84 1.43 13.84
C GLN A 92 34.14 1.97 14.46
N ALA A 93 34.02 2.86 15.45
CA ALA A 93 35.16 3.36 16.21
C ALA A 93 35.93 2.22 16.90
N ALA A 94 35.23 1.26 17.51
CA ALA A 94 35.85 0.09 18.13
C ALA A 94 36.62 -0.78 17.12
N VAL A 95 36.06 -1.02 15.93
CA VAL A 95 36.74 -1.76 14.85
C VAL A 95 37.99 -0.99 14.37
N SER A 96 37.88 0.32 14.17
CA SER A 96 38.99 1.16 13.72
C SER A 96 40.10 1.25 14.77
N GLN A 97 39.75 1.43 16.04
CA GLN A 97 40.68 1.46 17.16
C GLN A 97 41.43 0.12 17.28
N PHE A 98 40.71 -1.00 17.26
CA PHE A 98 41.32 -2.32 17.29
C PHE A 98 42.33 -2.51 16.15
N LYS A 99 41.98 -2.11 14.93
CA LYS A 99 42.87 -2.19 13.76
C LYS A 99 44.11 -1.31 13.91
N ALA A 100 43.97 -0.13 14.51
CA ALA A 100 45.09 0.77 14.77
C ALA A 100 46.05 0.19 15.82
N GLU A 101 45.51 -0.38 16.90
CA GLU A 101 46.28 -0.97 18.01
C GLU A 101 46.95 -2.30 17.61
N ALA A 102 46.27 -3.15 16.83
CA ALA A 102 46.79 -4.45 16.39
C ALA A 102 47.85 -4.35 15.28
N GLY A 103 47.98 -3.19 14.63
CA GLY A 103 48.93 -2.97 13.54
C GLY A 103 48.57 -3.70 12.24
N PRO A 104 49.54 -3.91 11.33
CA PRO A 104 49.29 -4.51 10.02
C PRO A 104 48.65 -5.89 10.10
N ARG A 105 47.66 -6.17 9.24
CA ARG A 105 46.93 -7.45 9.25
C ARG A 105 47.83 -8.69 9.11
N GLY A 106 49.00 -8.54 8.48
CA GLY A 106 50.00 -9.60 8.34
C GLY A 106 50.66 -10.03 9.65
N SER A 107 50.72 -9.15 10.67
CA SER A 107 51.30 -9.46 11.98
C SER A 107 50.28 -10.00 12.99
N TRP A 108 49.01 -10.12 12.60
CA TRP A 108 47.94 -10.51 13.50
C TRP A 108 48.07 -11.97 13.94
N LYS A 109 48.06 -12.18 15.26
CA LYS A 109 47.93 -13.51 15.86
C LYS A 109 46.53 -14.05 15.61
N ARG A 110 46.32 -15.33 15.92
CA ARG A 110 45.01 -15.97 15.76
C ARG A 110 43.93 -15.22 16.54
N ASP A 111 44.23 -14.84 17.78
CA ASP A 111 43.27 -14.18 18.67
C ASP A 111 42.89 -12.79 18.14
N ASP A 112 43.85 -12.04 17.57
CA ASP A 112 43.58 -10.75 16.94
C ASP A 112 42.63 -10.87 15.74
N ARG A 113 42.81 -11.91 14.91
CA ARG A 113 41.91 -12.20 13.78
C ARG A 113 40.52 -12.59 14.26
N MET A 114 40.43 -13.37 15.33
CA MET A 114 39.15 -13.77 15.92
C MET A 114 38.41 -12.55 16.46
N GLU A 115 39.10 -11.68 17.20
CA GLU A 115 38.50 -10.47 17.76
C GLU A 115 38.09 -9.49 16.65
N SER A 116 38.92 -9.28 15.63
CA SER A 116 38.55 -8.45 14.48
C SER A 116 37.32 -8.97 13.75
N SER A 117 37.23 -10.28 13.53
CA SER A 117 36.05 -10.91 12.92
C SER A 117 34.81 -10.72 13.78
N ARG A 118 34.93 -10.88 15.10
CA ARG A 118 33.83 -10.65 16.06
C ARG A 118 33.33 -9.21 16.00
N LEU A 119 34.23 -8.23 16.10
CA LEU A 119 33.89 -6.80 16.03
C LEU A 119 33.27 -6.42 14.68
N SER A 120 33.79 -6.97 13.58
CA SER A 120 33.26 -6.73 12.23
C SER A 120 31.86 -7.34 12.06
N ALA A 121 31.61 -8.53 12.63
CA ALA A 121 30.31 -9.17 12.60
C ALA A 121 29.26 -8.38 13.41
N VAL A 122 29.66 -7.84 14.56
CA VAL A 122 28.80 -6.95 15.37
C VAL A 122 28.45 -5.68 14.59
N LEU A 123 29.44 -5.02 13.99
CA LEU A 123 29.22 -3.84 13.17
C LEU A 123 28.27 -4.12 12.00
N LEU A 124 28.49 -5.22 11.27
CA LEU A 124 27.63 -5.63 10.16
C LEU A 124 26.20 -5.89 10.62
N GLY A 125 26.02 -6.55 11.77
CA GLY A 125 24.69 -6.78 12.34
C GLY A 125 23.96 -5.49 12.67
N LEU A 126 24.65 -4.51 13.26
CA LEU A 126 24.08 -3.19 13.56
C LEU A 126 23.72 -2.42 12.28
N GLN A 127 24.58 -2.48 11.25
CA GLN A 127 24.31 -1.86 9.96
C GLN A 127 23.08 -2.48 9.27
N GLN A 128 22.94 -3.80 9.30
CA GLN A 128 21.75 -4.48 8.76
C GLN A 128 20.49 -4.08 9.52
N GLN A 129 20.54 -4.10 10.86
CA GLN A 129 19.41 -3.70 11.69
C GLN A 129 18.95 -2.26 11.40
N ARG A 130 19.93 -1.36 11.20
CA ARG A 130 19.69 0.04 10.83
C ARG A 130 19.10 0.18 9.43
N ALA A 131 19.58 -0.60 8.46
CA ALA A 131 19.03 -0.65 7.11
C ALA A 131 17.57 -1.15 7.10
N ASP A 132 17.25 -2.18 7.89
CA ASP A 132 15.90 -2.72 8.01
C ASP A 132 14.93 -1.68 8.62
N MET A 133 15.37 -0.95 9.65
CA MET A 133 14.58 0.14 10.23
C MET A 133 14.33 1.28 9.24
N ALA A 134 15.35 1.69 8.49
CA ALA A 134 15.21 2.72 7.47
C ALA A 134 14.30 2.25 6.32
N ALA A 135 14.40 0.99 5.90
CA ALA A 135 13.54 0.40 4.88
C ALA A 135 12.07 0.36 5.35
N GLU A 136 11.80 -0.04 6.60
CA GLU A 136 10.44 -0.05 7.15
C GLU A 136 9.86 1.37 7.22
N TYR A 137 10.65 2.33 7.70
CA TYR A 137 10.26 3.73 7.74
C TYR A 137 9.90 4.26 6.34
N ASN A 138 10.80 4.05 5.37
CA ASN A 138 10.63 4.52 4.00
C ASN A 138 9.42 3.82 3.33
N ALA A 139 9.24 2.50 3.52
CA ALA A 139 8.11 1.76 2.97
C ALA A 139 6.77 2.28 3.50
N ARG A 140 6.67 2.52 4.82
CA ARG A 140 5.46 3.07 5.43
C ARG A 140 5.23 4.53 5.03
N SER A 141 6.29 5.31 4.81
CA SER A 141 6.17 6.69 4.33
C SER A 141 5.64 6.80 2.89
N LYS A 142 5.84 5.77 2.07
CA LYS A 142 5.36 5.70 0.68
C LYS A 142 3.90 5.24 0.56
N MET A 143 3.26 4.80 1.65
CA MET A 143 1.85 4.41 1.64
C MET A 143 0.97 5.67 1.54
N ALA A 144 0.11 5.74 0.52
CA ALA A 144 -0.75 6.90 0.24
C ALA A 144 -1.61 7.36 1.43
N ASN A 145 -2.07 6.42 2.26
CA ASN A 145 -2.87 6.71 3.46
C ASN A 145 -2.04 7.25 4.64
N ARG A 146 -0.71 7.24 4.55
CA ARG A 146 0.22 7.60 5.64
C ARG A 146 1.21 8.70 5.26
N ALA A 147 1.41 8.93 3.96
CA ALA A 147 2.31 9.95 3.43
C ALA A 147 1.95 11.37 3.91
N ILE A 148 0.67 11.65 4.15
CA ILE A 148 0.17 12.93 4.67
C ILE A 148 0.62 13.23 6.12
N PHE A 149 1.01 12.21 6.89
CA PHE A 149 1.36 12.33 8.31
C PHE A 149 2.87 12.44 8.56
N LYS A 150 3.68 12.47 7.50
CA LYS A 150 5.15 12.50 7.59
C LYS A 150 5.72 13.86 8.02
N GLY A 151 4.89 14.89 8.24
CA GLY A 151 5.31 16.15 8.85
C GLY A 151 6.52 16.85 8.22
N GLY A 152 6.80 16.64 6.92
CA GLY A 152 7.98 17.22 6.25
C GLY A 152 9.29 16.44 6.39
N ASP A 153 9.29 15.25 7.01
CA ASP A 153 10.52 14.48 7.22
C ASP A 153 11.10 13.93 5.91
N VAL A 154 12.43 14.03 5.77
CA VAL A 154 13.21 13.58 4.59
C VAL A 154 13.26 12.04 4.56
N GLU A 155 13.38 11.42 3.38
CA GLU A 155 13.64 9.97 3.31
C GLU A 155 14.93 9.64 4.08
N LEU A 156 14.90 8.55 4.85
CA LEU A 156 16.09 8.11 5.58
C LEU A 156 17.03 7.41 4.59
N PRO A 157 18.33 7.77 4.54
CA PRO A 157 19.29 7.06 3.70
C PRO A 157 19.36 5.60 4.16
N ALA A 158 19.65 4.65 3.26
CA ALA A 158 19.71 3.22 3.60
C ALA A 158 20.99 2.84 4.36
N SER A 159 22.06 3.63 4.21
CA SER A 159 23.34 3.45 4.90
C SER A 159 23.82 4.77 5.50
N ILE A 160 24.62 4.68 6.56
CA ILE A 160 25.39 5.82 7.06
C ILE A 160 26.63 5.95 6.18
N PRO A 161 26.97 7.15 5.65
CA PRO A 161 28.21 7.34 4.92
C PRO A 161 29.39 6.94 5.80
N ILE A 162 30.22 6.04 5.30
CA ILE A 162 31.43 5.59 5.96
C ILE A 162 32.42 6.75 5.90
N GLN A 163 32.82 7.29 7.05
CA GLN A 163 33.91 8.27 7.17
C GLN A 163 35.25 7.56 7.32
#